data_AF-A0A8X6G7R2-F1
#
_entry.id   AF-A0A8X6G7R2-F1
#
_cell.length_a   1.000
_cell.length_b   1.000
_cell.length_c   1.000
_cell.angle_alpha   90.00
_cell.angle_beta   90.00
_cell.angle_gamma   90.00
#
_symmetry.space_group_name_H-M   'P 1'
#
loop_
_entity.id
_entity.type
_entity.pdbx_description
1 polymer ?
#
loop_
_entity_poly.entity_id
_entity_poly.type
_entity_poly.pdbx_seq_one_letter_code
_entity_poly.pdbx_strand_id
1 'polypeptide(L)'
;MQNVCYICHASVALPKKGNVERHFKTMHGSFDTDFPLKSELRKQKLKEFRLRLIGQQSCFIKPNTLSKAATVVSLRVSLSMSLRVSHALAKHKKPFAGGEMIKKKAFLEASDSLFDSFKNKNEIISAIKDIQLSRRTVTRRIEMMNSDLADQLTKDITNCICFSL
;
A
#
# COMPACT_ATOMS: atom_id res chain seq x y z
N MET A 1 8.25 -15.14 3.95
CA MET A 1 7.64 -15.10 5.30
C MET A 1 7.81 -16.48 5.91
N GLN A 2 8.50 -16.57 7.05
CA GLN A 2 8.76 -17.85 7.72
C GLN A 2 7.56 -18.18 8.61
N ASN A 3 7.02 -19.40 8.50
CA ASN A 3 5.94 -19.83 9.37
C ASN A 3 6.54 -20.26 10.71
N VAL A 4 6.17 -19.59 11.79
CA VAL A 4 6.76 -19.77 13.12
C VAL A 4 5.66 -20.09 14.13
N CYS A 5 5.91 -21.07 15.00
CA CYS A 5 5.00 -21.40 16.09
C CYS A 5 5.05 -20.33 17.20
N TYR A 6 3.89 -19.85 17.66
CA TYR A 6 3.85 -18.87 18.76
C TYR A 6 4.26 -19.45 20.13
N ILE A 7 4.22 -20.77 20.30
CA ILE A 7 4.49 -21.41 21.60
C ILE A 7 5.99 -21.70 21.77
N CYS A 8 6.64 -22.31 20.77
CA CYS A 8 8.06 -22.68 20.83
C CYS A 8 8.99 -21.91 19.88
N HIS A 9 8.45 -21.01 19.04
CA HIS A 9 9.21 -20.30 18.01
C HIS A 9 9.93 -21.18 16.97
N ALA A 10 9.61 -22.47 16.91
CA ALA A 10 10.12 -23.36 15.87
C ALA A 10 9.51 -23.00 14.50
N SER A 11 10.30 -23.17 13.44
CA SER A 11 9.81 -22.99 12.08
C SER A 11 8.97 -24.19 11.64
N VAL A 12 7.77 -23.93 11.14
CA VAL A 12 6.89 -24.95 10.55
C VAL A 12 7.11 -24.93 9.04
N ALA A 13 7.68 -26.02 8.50
CA ALA A 13 8.16 -26.10 7.13
C ALA A 13 7.12 -25.67 6.06
N LEU A 14 5.82 -25.95 6.29
CA LEU A 14 4.73 -25.50 5.42
C LEU A 14 3.49 -25.18 6.27
N PRO A 15 2.75 -24.08 5.99
CA PRO A 15 1.57 -23.67 6.75
C PRO A 15 0.32 -24.47 6.33
N LYS A 16 0.48 -25.78 6.12
CA LYS A 16 -0.63 -26.69 5.84
C LYS A 16 -1.25 -27.12 7.16
N LYS A 17 -2.59 -27.18 7.22
CA LYS A 17 -3.35 -27.58 8.42
C LYS A 17 -2.76 -28.82 9.10
N GLY A 18 -2.52 -29.90 8.33
CA GLY A 18 -1.97 -31.14 8.88
C GLY A 18 -0.56 -31.01 9.47
N ASN A 19 0.28 -30.10 8.95
CA ASN A 19 1.63 -29.87 9.49
C ASN A 19 1.59 -29.07 10.79
N VAL A 20 0.72 -28.06 10.86
CA VAL A 20 0.50 -27.27 12.08
C VAL A 20 -0.12 -28.14 13.17
N GLU A 21 -1.11 -28.96 12.81
CA GLU A 21 -1.79 -29.86 13.75
C GLU A 21 -0.85 -30.94 14.29
N ARG A 22 -0.03 -31.55 13.42
CA ARG A 22 1.02 -32.50 13.85
C ARG A 22 2.00 -31.82 14.80
N HIS A 23 2.54 -30.66 14.42
CA HIS A 23 3.48 -29.91 15.26
C HIS A 23 2.88 -29.59 16.64
N PHE A 24 1.63 -29.13 16.67
CA PHE A 24 0.94 -28.84 17.92
C PHE A 24 0.78 -30.10 18.78
N LYS A 25 0.29 -31.21 18.22
CA LYS A 25 0.09 -32.46 18.96
C LYS A 25 1.41 -33.06 19.47
N THR A 26 2.49 -32.97 18.71
CA THR A 26 3.79 -33.57 19.09
C THR A 26 4.61 -32.70 20.02
N MET A 27 4.57 -31.37 19.86
CA MET A 27 5.41 -30.44 20.65
C MET A 27 4.66 -29.78 21.81
N HIS A 28 3.32 -29.76 21.75
CA HIS A 28 2.45 -28.99 22.65
C HIS A 28 1.24 -29.81 23.13
N GLY A 29 1.39 -31.13 23.27
CA GLY A 29 0.30 -32.03 23.67
C GLY A 29 -0.35 -31.67 25.02
N SER A 30 0.40 -31.10 25.96
CA SER A 30 -0.12 -30.62 27.26
C SER A 30 -0.68 -29.19 27.22
N PHE A 31 -0.56 -28.49 26.10
CA PHE A 31 -1.00 -27.09 26.06
C PHE A 31 -2.52 -26.94 26.22
N ASP A 32 -3.27 -27.92 25.72
CA ASP A 32 -4.73 -27.95 25.88
C ASP A 32 -5.15 -28.33 27.31
N THR A 33 -4.30 -29.01 28.10
CA THR A 33 -4.57 -29.30 29.52
C THR A 33 -4.31 -28.07 30.39
N ASP A 34 -3.23 -27.35 30.12
CA ASP A 34 -2.83 -26.18 30.90
C ASP A 34 -3.66 -24.93 30.53
N PHE A 35 -4.06 -24.83 29.25
CA PHE A 35 -4.83 -23.71 28.71
C PHE A 35 -6.01 -24.21 27.86
N PRO A 36 -7.15 -24.58 28.49
CA PRO A 36 -8.28 -25.17 27.78
C PRO A 36 -8.79 -24.34 26.61
N LEU A 37 -9.26 -25.03 25.57
CA LEU A 37 -9.84 -24.41 24.38
C LEU A 37 -10.98 -23.45 24.77
N LYS A 38 -11.02 -22.27 24.13
CA LYS A 38 -11.98 -21.19 24.38
C LYS A 38 -11.92 -20.53 25.77
N SER A 39 -10.98 -20.90 26.64
CA SER A 39 -10.78 -20.20 27.91
C SER A 39 -10.20 -18.79 27.73
N GLU A 40 -10.53 -17.89 28.64
CA GLU A 40 -9.97 -16.53 28.64
C GLU A 40 -8.47 -16.55 28.96
N LEU A 41 -8.03 -17.47 29.82
CA LEU A 41 -6.63 -17.78 30.10
C LEU A 41 -5.84 -18.09 28.82
N ARG A 42 -6.39 -18.92 27.93
CA ARG A 42 -5.76 -19.23 26.64
C ARG A 42 -5.65 -18.00 25.74
N LYS A 43 -6.69 -17.15 25.67
CA LYS A 43 -6.64 -15.91 24.87
C LYS A 43 -5.56 -14.96 25.38
N GLN A 44 -5.48 -14.78 26.71
CA GLN A 44 -4.45 -13.95 27.33
C GLN A 44 -3.05 -14.50 27.03
N LYS A 45 -2.86 -15.82 27.14
CA LYS A 45 -1.54 -16.42 26.90
C LYS A 45 -1.10 -16.35 25.44
N LEU A 46 -2.02 -16.52 24.50
CA LEU A 46 -1.75 -16.31 23.07
C LEU A 46 -1.42 -14.84 22.76
N LYS A 47 -2.10 -13.88 23.41
CA LYS A 47 -1.79 -12.45 23.27
C LYS A 47 -0.38 -12.15 23.77
N GLU A 48 0.02 -12.72 24.90
CA GLU A 48 1.37 -12.61 25.45
C GLU A 48 2.43 -13.17 24.50
N PHE A 49 2.25 -14.38 23.96
CA PHE A 49 3.17 -14.97 22.99
C PHE A 49 3.30 -14.14 21.71
N ARG A 50 2.18 -13.61 21.20
CA ARG A 50 2.18 -12.74 20.03
C ARG A 50 2.95 -11.44 20.31
N LEU A 51 2.72 -10.79 21.45
CA LEU A 51 3.41 -9.56 21.82
C LEU A 51 4.92 -9.79 21.98
N ARG A 52 5.31 -10.90 22.59
CA ARG A 52 6.71 -11.31 22.74
C ARG A 52 7.39 -11.53 21.39
N LEU A 53 6.72 -12.23 20.47
CA LEU A 53 7.25 -12.45 19.12
C LEU A 53 7.39 -11.13 18.35
N ILE A 54 6.41 -10.23 18.44
CA ILE A 54 6.48 -8.90 17.83
C ILE A 54 7.64 -8.09 18.43
N GLY A 55 7.81 -8.13 19.76
CA GLY A 55 8.93 -7.48 20.43
C GLY A 55 10.28 -8.02 19.96
N GLN A 56 10.44 -9.34 19.87
CA GLN A 56 11.67 -9.94 19.34
C GLN A 56 11.91 -9.60 17.86
N GLN A 57 10.86 -9.63 17.03
CA GLN A 57 10.94 -9.23 15.63
C GLN A 57 11.24 -7.74 15.47
N SER A 58 10.84 -6.88 16.40
CA SER A 58 11.14 -5.44 16.35
C SER A 58 12.63 -5.11 16.51
N CYS A 59 13.42 -6.00 17.10
CA CYS A 59 14.88 -5.87 17.12
C CYS A 59 15.50 -6.12 15.73
N PHE A 60 14.88 -6.95 14.90
CA PHE A 60 15.32 -7.26 13.53
C PHE A 60 14.63 -6.42 12.45
N ILE A 61 13.45 -5.88 12.76
CA ILE A 61 12.68 -4.97 11.93
C ILE A 61 12.82 -3.58 12.54
N LYS A 62 13.85 -2.84 12.15
CA LYS A 62 13.92 -1.39 12.44
C LYS A 62 12.56 -0.76 12.08
N PRO A 63 11.80 -0.19 13.02
CA PRO A 63 10.59 0.53 12.69
C PRO A 63 10.99 1.85 12.04
N ASN A 64 11.06 1.86 10.70
CA ASN A 64 11.35 3.06 9.93
C ASN A 64 10.08 3.95 9.85
N THR A 65 9.59 4.42 10.99
CA THR A 65 8.34 5.20 11.11
C THR A 65 8.42 6.55 10.39
N LEU A 66 9.61 7.17 10.37
CA LEU A 66 9.89 8.37 9.59
C LEU A 66 9.79 8.10 8.07
N SER A 67 10.34 6.98 7.61
CA SER A 67 10.20 6.54 6.22
C SER A 67 8.76 6.24 5.84
N LYS A 68 7.95 5.61 6.70
CA LYS A 68 6.55 5.32 6.36
C LYS A 68 5.73 6.60 6.12
N ALA A 69 5.87 7.61 6.95
CA ALA A 69 5.15 8.88 6.76
C ALA A 69 5.63 9.62 5.50
N ALA A 70 6.95 9.74 5.31
CA ALA A 70 7.52 10.34 4.11
C ALA A 70 7.12 9.56 2.83
N THR A 71 7.17 8.23 2.85
CA THR A 71 6.76 7.37 1.73
C THR A 71 5.25 7.49 1.45
N VAL A 72 4.39 7.55 2.47
CA VAL A 72 2.94 7.74 2.28
C VAL A 72 2.62 9.13 1.72
N VAL A 73 3.30 10.18 2.17
CA VAL A 73 3.17 11.53 1.62
C VAL A 73 3.65 11.58 0.17
N SER A 74 4.83 11.03 -0.13
CA SER A 74 5.37 10.95 -1.50
C SER A 74 4.47 10.14 -2.44
N LEU A 75 3.86 9.05 -1.96
CA LEU A 75 2.88 8.28 -2.73
C LEU A 75 1.60 9.07 -3.02
N ARG A 76 1.07 9.84 -2.05
CA ARG A 76 -0.12 10.69 -2.26
C ARG A 76 0.17 11.81 -3.26
N VAL A 77 1.33 12.47 -3.14
CA VAL A 77 1.74 13.54 -4.07
C VAL A 77 1.93 12.97 -5.48
N SER A 78 2.66 11.86 -5.62
CA SER A 78 2.86 11.16 -6.90
C SER A 78 1.53 10.74 -7.55
N LEU A 79 0.62 10.17 -6.74
CA LEU A 79 -0.71 9.77 -7.19
C LEU A 79 -1.52 10.98 -7.69
N SER A 80 -1.61 12.04 -6.90
CA SER A 80 -2.38 13.25 -7.25
C SER A 80 -1.83 13.93 -8.51
N MET A 81 -0.51 14.00 -8.68
CA MET A 81 0.10 14.50 -9.91
C MET A 81 -0.21 13.62 -11.12
N SER A 82 -0.12 12.29 -10.96
CA SER A 82 -0.47 11.36 -12.05
C SER A 82 -1.93 11.51 -12.50
N LEU A 83 -2.85 11.71 -11.55
CA LEU A 83 -4.28 11.96 -11.83
C LEU A 83 -4.46 13.30 -12.55
N ARG A 84 -3.86 14.38 -12.06
CA ARG A 84 -3.95 15.72 -12.67
C ARG A 84 -3.47 15.73 -14.12
N VAL A 85 -2.31 15.14 -14.39
CA VAL A 85 -1.77 15.05 -15.76
C VAL A 85 -2.67 14.18 -16.64
N SER A 86 -3.14 13.04 -16.14
CA SER A 86 -4.03 12.15 -16.90
C SER A 86 -5.36 12.83 -17.24
N HIS A 87 -5.93 13.57 -16.29
CA HIS A 87 -7.13 14.36 -16.49
C HIS A 87 -6.93 15.47 -17.52
N ALA A 88 -5.81 16.20 -17.44
CA ALA A 88 -5.48 17.22 -18.43
C ALA A 88 -5.34 16.63 -19.84
N LEU A 89 -4.66 15.48 -19.98
CA LEU A 89 -4.55 14.79 -21.27
C LEU A 89 -5.92 14.41 -21.83
N ALA A 90 -6.79 13.82 -21.01
CA ALA A 90 -8.15 13.44 -21.42
C ALA A 90 -8.98 14.67 -21.82
N LYS A 91 -9.02 15.70 -20.96
CA LYS A 91 -9.77 16.94 -21.17
C LYS A 91 -9.36 17.65 -22.46
N HIS A 92 -8.08 17.65 -22.78
CA HIS A 92 -7.54 18.31 -23.98
C HIS A 92 -7.38 17.36 -25.18
N LYS A 93 -7.95 16.15 -25.12
CA LYS A 93 -7.91 15.13 -26.18
C LYS A 93 -6.48 14.85 -26.67
N LYS A 94 -5.51 14.84 -25.76
CA LYS A 94 -4.10 14.56 -26.06
C LYS A 94 -3.80 13.06 -25.93
N PRO A 95 -2.83 12.53 -26.71
CA PRO A 95 -2.46 11.12 -26.60
C PRO A 95 -2.00 10.74 -25.20
N PHE A 96 -2.37 9.55 -24.73
CA PHE A 96 -1.98 9.06 -23.40
C PHE A 96 -0.47 8.83 -23.27
N ALA A 97 0.24 8.64 -24.39
CA ALA A 97 1.69 8.62 -24.43
C ALA A 97 2.32 9.98 -24.04
N GLY A 98 1.56 11.07 -24.12
CA GLY A 98 2.02 12.41 -23.77
C GLY A 98 2.42 12.58 -22.30
N GLY A 99 1.93 11.71 -21.41
CA GLY A 99 2.31 11.76 -19.99
C GLY A 99 3.81 11.58 -19.75
N GLU A 100 4.45 10.67 -20.48
CA GLU A 100 5.88 10.42 -20.36
C GLU A 100 6.71 11.56 -20.97
N MET A 101 6.24 12.15 -22.07
CA MET A 101 6.84 13.33 -22.67
C MET A 101 6.80 14.52 -21.71
N ILE A 102 5.65 14.80 -21.08
CA ILE A 102 5.51 15.86 -20.07
C ILE A 102 6.48 15.63 -18.91
N LYS A 103 6.59 14.39 -18.43
CA LYS A 103 7.54 14.05 -17.35
C LYS A 103 8.99 14.35 -17.72
N LYS A 104 9.43 13.91 -18.90
CA LYS A 104 10.82 14.07 -19.35
C LYS A 104 11.13 15.53 -19.72
N LYS A 105 10.31 16.13 -20.58
CA LYS A 105 10.56 17.45 -21.19
C LYS A 105 10.13 18.61 -20.31
N ALA A 106 8.98 18.53 -19.66
CA ALA A 106 8.46 19.67 -18.89
C ALA A 106 8.93 19.63 -17.44
N PHE A 107 8.98 18.45 -16.79
CA PHE A 107 9.38 18.39 -15.39
C PHE A 107 10.88 18.17 -15.21
N LEU A 108 11.47 17.13 -15.81
CA LEU A 108 12.89 16.82 -15.57
C LEU A 108 13.83 17.86 -16.19
N GLU A 109 13.71 18.16 -17.49
CA GLU A 109 14.59 19.15 -18.13
C GLU A 109 14.43 20.57 -17.53
N ALA A 110 13.21 20.98 -17.15
CA ALA A 110 13.02 22.27 -16.50
C ALA A 110 13.53 22.27 -15.04
N SER A 111 13.43 21.14 -14.33
CA SER A 111 13.87 21.02 -12.94
C SER A 111 15.38 21.21 -12.76
N ASP A 112 16.17 20.87 -13.78
CA ASP A 112 17.62 21.02 -13.74
C ASP A 112 18.05 22.48 -13.60
N SER A 113 17.34 23.39 -14.27
CA SER A 113 17.58 24.84 -14.22
C SER A 113 16.75 25.55 -13.14
N LEU A 114 15.47 25.19 -12.96
CA LEU A 114 14.56 25.86 -12.02
C LEU A 114 14.96 25.67 -10.56
N PHE A 115 15.54 24.51 -10.22
CA PHE A 115 15.90 24.17 -8.86
C PHE A 115 17.41 24.13 -8.63
N ASP A 116 18.22 24.69 -9.54
CA ASP A 116 19.68 24.59 -9.44
C ASP A 116 20.24 25.21 -8.15
N SER A 117 19.65 26.31 -7.71
CA SER A 117 20.02 27.02 -6.48
C SER A 117 19.41 26.43 -5.19
N PHE A 118 18.58 25.38 -5.30
CA PHE A 118 17.86 24.81 -4.16
C PHE A 118 18.65 23.70 -3.48
N LYS A 119 18.81 23.78 -2.15
CA LYS A 119 19.52 22.76 -1.35
C LYS A 119 18.90 21.36 -1.48
N ASN A 120 17.60 21.27 -1.73
CA ASN A 120 16.84 20.03 -1.86
C ASN A 120 16.55 19.63 -3.33
N LYS A 121 17.29 20.16 -4.31
CA LYS A 121 17.15 19.84 -5.74
C LYS A 121 17.02 18.34 -6.02
N ASN A 122 17.92 17.54 -5.45
CA ASN A 122 17.95 16.09 -5.68
C ASN A 122 16.69 15.38 -5.17
N GLU A 123 16.13 15.82 -4.04
CA GLU A 123 14.90 15.26 -3.50
C GLU A 123 13.70 15.58 -4.39
N ILE A 124 13.61 16.82 -4.90
CA ILE A 124 12.56 17.25 -5.83
C ILE A 124 12.66 16.46 -7.14
N ILE A 125 13.85 16.34 -7.72
CA ILE A 125 14.09 15.57 -8.95
C ILE A 125 13.73 14.09 -8.73
N SER A 126 14.11 13.50 -7.59
CA SER A 126 13.73 12.12 -7.25
C SER A 126 12.21 11.97 -7.15
N ALA A 127 11.52 12.89 -6.49
CA ALA A 127 10.07 12.86 -6.36
C ALA A 127 9.38 12.95 -7.74
N ILE A 128 9.90 13.77 -8.66
CA ILE A 128 9.41 13.84 -10.05
C ILE A 128 9.65 12.50 -10.78
N LYS A 129 10.82 11.89 -10.61
CA LYS A 129 11.15 10.58 -11.21
C LYS A 129 10.23 9.46 -10.70
N ASP A 130 9.73 9.55 -9.48
CA ASP A 130 8.81 8.56 -8.93
C ASP A 130 7.37 8.68 -9.46
N ILE A 131 7.02 9.80 -10.12
CA ILE A 131 5.68 9.99 -10.69
C ILE A 131 5.43 8.99 -11.83
N GLN A 132 4.37 8.19 -11.68
CA GLN A 132 3.98 7.19 -12.68
C GLN A 132 3.13 7.84 -13.78
N LEU A 133 3.73 8.05 -14.96
CA LEU A 133 3.08 8.67 -16.13
C LEU A 133 3.23 7.83 -17.41
N SER A 134 3.42 6.52 -17.26
CA SER A 134 3.41 5.61 -18.41
C SER A 134 2.04 5.66 -19.11
N ARG A 135 2.00 5.37 -20.41
CA ARG A 135 0.73 5.28 -21.17
C ARG A 135 -0.31 4.39 -20.47
N ARG A 136 0.12 3.24 -19.93
CA ARG A 136 -0.74 2.31 -19.18
C ARG A 136 -1.27 2.94 -17.90
N THR A 137 -0.41 3.64 -17.16
CA THR A 137 -0.83 4.35 -15.94
C THR A 137 -1.85 5.43 -16.28
N VAL A 138 -1.58 6.27 -17.27
CA VAL A 138 -2.49 7.33 -17.71
C VAL A 138 -3.86 6.77 -18.09
N THR A 139 -3.88 5.69 -18.87
CA THR A 139 -5.13 4.99 -19.25
C THR A 139 -5.91 4.56 -18.01
N ARG A 140 -5.26 3.84 -17.08
CA ARG A 140 -5.91 3.35 -15.86
C ARG A 140 -6.41 4.47 -14.94
N ARG A 141 -5.72 5.61 -14.91
CA ARG A 141 -6.16 6.80 -14.16
C ARG A 141 -7.41 7.41 -14.78
N ILE A 142 -7.49 7.46 -16.11
CA ILE A 142 -8.67 7.96 -16.83
C ILE A 142 -9.86 7.03 -16.60
N GLU A 143 -9.67 5.71 -16.71
CA GLU A 143 -10.71 4.71 -16.41
C GLU A 143 -11.22 4.84 -14.97
N MET A 144 -10.31 5.00 -14.00
CA MET A 144 -10.65 5.22 -12.60
C MET A 144 -11.50 6.49 -12.41
N MET A 145 -11.12 7.61 -13.03
CA MET A 145 -11.92 8.84 -12.98
C MET A 145 -13.28 8.66 -13.65
N ASN A 146 -13.34 7.92 -14.76
CA ASN A 146 -14.60 7.64 -15.45
C ASN A 146 -15.55 6.79 -14.59
N SER A 147 -15.03 5.77 -13.91
CA SER A 147 -15.80 4.96 -12.97
C SER A 147 -16.32 5.79 -11.80
N ASP A 148 -15.47 6.65 -11.22
CA ASP A 148 -15.87 7.52 -10.11
C ASP A 148 -16.97 8.52 -10.53
N LEU A 149 -16.86 9.10 -11.72
CA LEU A 149 -17.89 9.97 -12.29
C LEU A 149 -19.21 9.22 -12.53
N ALA A 150 -19.15 7.99 -13.05
CA ALA A 150 -20.33 7.16 -13.25
C ALA A 150 -21.02 6.80 -11.93
N ASP A 151 -20.24 6.48 -10.89
CA ASP A 151 -20.75 6.18 -9.56
C ASP A 151 -21.42 7.40 -8.92
N GLN A 152 -20.83 8.59 -9.07
CA GLN A 152 -21.41 9.84 -8.60
C GLN A 152 -22.71 10.16 -9.33
N LEU A 153 -22.71 10.09 -10.66
CA LEU A 153 -23.90 10.34 -11.47
C LEU A 153 -25.02 9.35 -11.14
N THR A 154 -24.71 8.08 -10.92
CA THR A 154 -25.69 7.06 -10.54
C THR A 154 -26.33 7.38 -9.19
N LYS A 155 -25.54 7.83 -8.21
CA LYS A 155 -26.07 8.27 -6.91
C LYS A 155 -26.97 9.50 -7.05
N ASP A 156 -26.56 10.47 -7.87
CA ASP A 156 -27.33 11.69 -8.10
C ASP A 156 -28.68 11.38 -8.76
N ILE A 157 -28.69 10.49 -9.77
CA ILE A 157 -29.93 10.02 -10.41
C ILE A 157 -30.80 9.25 -9.43
N THR A 158 -30.22 8.40 -8.58
CA THR A 158 -30.99 7.64 -7.59
C THR A 158 -31.67 8.54 -6.55
N ASN A 159 -31.05 9.69 -6.24
CA ASN A 159 -31.58 10.67 -5.31
C ASN A 159 -32.49 11.73 -5.96
N CYS A 160 -32.60 11.76 -7.29
CA CYS A 160 -33.42 12.76 -7.98
C CYS A 160 -34.90 12.35 -7.98
N ILE A 161 -35.80 13.33 -7.80
CA ILE A 161 -37.26 13.12 -7.84
C ILE A 161 -37.73 12.95 -9.28
N CYS A 162 -37.09 13.68 -10.19
CA CYS A 162 -37.32 13.62 -11.62
C CYS A 162 -36.03 14.00 -12.36
N PHE A 163 -35.84 13.46 -13.55
CA PHE A 163 -34.80 13.88 -14.48
C PHE A 163 -35.35 13.84 -15.91
N SER A 164 -34.76 14.64 -16.80
CA SER A 164 -35.00 14.58 -18.25
C SER A 164 -33.67 14.38 -18.97
N LEU A 165 -33.71 13.64 -20.08
CA LEU A 165 -32.56 13.37 -20.95
C LEU A 165 -32.49 14.35 -22.11
#